data_AF-A0A246KYF5-F1
#
_entry.id   AF-A0A246KYF5-F1
#
_cell.length_a   1.000
_cell.length_b   1.000
_cell.length_c   1.000
_cell.angle_alpha   90.00
_cell.angle_beta   90.00
_cell.angle_gamma   90.00
#
_symmetry.space_group_name_H-M   'P 1'
#
loop_
_entity.id
_entity.type
_entity.pdbx_description
1 polymer ?
#
loop_
_entity_poly.entity_id
_entity_poly.type
_entity_poly.pdbx_seq_one_letter_code
_entity_poly.pdbx_strand_id
1 'polypeptide(L)'
;MQGTNHLSAAPRETFGKAAAIAFALALSLSLAACQAKNPQADTTHAPAAAAPATASAPATAEPARAAPATTATDADDEDMPPRRPDDSYNKATLRPQYATCVNSSGGETPALQACGDEELAWQEQRLEQAFMKIVDGPDGKDKDRLMDEQAAYMSDTNRYCSWNPAEDGQGQMLDAQSCRINRTANRADVLQALTSK
;
A
#
# COMPACT_ATOMS: atom_id res chain seq x y z
N MET A 1 -70.34 -5.14 5.53
CA MET A 1 -69.40 -5.70 6.52
C MET A 1 -68.04 -5.12 6.22
N GLN A 2 -67.69 -4.05 6.92
CA GLN A 2 -66.44 -3.30 6.79
C GLN A 2 -65.45 -3.92 7.79
N GLY A 3 -64.23 -4.23 7.33
CA GLY A 3 -63.16 -4.80 8.16
C GLY A 3 -61.83 -4.22 7.71
N THR A 4 -61.50 -3.05 8.26
CA THR A 4 -60.18 -2.42 8.20
C THR A 4 -59.20 -3.22 9.05
N ASN A 5 -58.06 -3.63 8.50
CA ASN A 5 -56.92 -4.06 9.30
C ASN A 5 -55.67 -3.25 8.91
N HIS A 6 -55.16 -2.58 9.93
CA HIS A 6 -54.14 -1.56 9.91
C HIS A 6 -52.73 -2.17 9.80
N LEU A 7 -51.89 -1.50 9.01
CA LEU A 7 -50.43 -1.58 9.11
C LEU A 7 -49.97 -1.13 10.51
N SER A 8 -49.30 -2.01 11.24
CA SER A 8 -48.54 -1.62 12.44
C SER A 8 -47.18 -1.09 12.02
N ALA A 9 -47.00 0.22 12.22
CA ALA A 9 -45.71 0.89 12.22
C ALA A 9 -44.91 0.49 13.47
N ALA A 10 -43.63 0.17 13.29
CA ALA A 10 -42.67 0.00 14.38
C ALA A 10 -42.27 1.38 14.95
N PRO A 11 -42.18 1.54 16.28
CA PRO A 11 -41.81 2.81 16.89
C PRO A 11 -40.31 3.09 16.77
N ARG A 12 -40.00 4.36 16.46
CA ARG A 12 -38.68 4.97 16.59
C ARG A 12 -38.44 5.28 18.07
N GLU A 13 -37.52 4.58 18.69
CA GLU A 13 -37.08 4.87 20.06
C GLU A 13 -35.95 5.90 20.02
N THR A 14 -36.30 7.16 20.27
CA THR A 14 -35.40 8.23 20.69
C THR A 14 -35.43 8.36 22.21
N PHE A 15 -34.36 7.96 22.88
CA PHE A 15 -33.99 8.35 24.24
C PHE A 15 -32.47 8.58 24.21
N GLY A 16 -31.90 9.71 24.58
CA GLY A 16 -32.18 10.53 25.75
C GLY A 16 -30.84 10.66 26.49
N LYS A 17 -30.25 11.85 26.47
CA LYS A 17 -28.96 12.17 27.07
C LYS A 17 -28.91 11.89 28.58
N ALA A 18 -27.69 11.62 29.03
CA ALA A 18 -27.13 11.80 30.37
C ALA A 18 -27.23 10.63 31.36
N ALA A 19 -26.11 9.92 31.54
CA ALA A 19 -25.58 9.59 32.86
C ALA A 19 -24.07 9.33 32.73
N ALA A 20 -23.27 10.24 33.27
CA ALA A 20 -21.85 10.03 33.50
C ALA A 20 -21.69 8.95 34.57
N ILE A 21 -20.99 7.86 34.26
CA ILE A 21 -20.50 6.91 35.26
C ILE A 21 -19.00 6.78 35.04
N ALA A 22 -18.26 7.46 35.90
CA ALA A 22 -16.83 7.28 36.07
C ALA A 22 -16.59 5.89 36.66
N PHE A 23 -15.99 4.99 35.88
CA PHE A 23 -15.31 3.82 36.42
C PHE A 23 -13.81 4.04 36.36
N ALA A 24 -13.28 4.54 37.47
CA ALA A 24 -11.87 4.45 37.79
C ALA A 24 -11.57 3.00 38.19
N LEU A 25 -10.90 2.24 37.33
CA LEU A 25 -10.13 1.06 37.75
C LEU A 25 -8.65 1.37 37.62
N ALA A 26 -8.07 1.76 38.75
CA ALA A 26 -6.64 1.70 38.98
C ALA A 26 -6.25 0.23 39.18
N LEU A 27 -5.60 -0.38 38.19
CA LEU A 27 -4.83 -1.60 38.38
C LEU A 27 -3.35 -1.28 38.14
N SER A 28 -2.68 -0.93 39.24
CA SER A 28 -1.24 -0.90 39.37
C SER A 28 -0.71 -2.34 39.44
N LEU A 29 -0.05 -2.81 38.39
CA LEU A 29 0.93 -3.90 38.48
C LEU A 29 2.31 -3.37 38.08
N SER A 30 3.10 -3.06 39.10
CA SER A 30 4.52 -2.79 39.05
C SER A 30 5.27 -4.09 38.72
N LEU A 31 5.78 -4.21 37.49
CA LEU A 31 6.85 -5.15 37.17
C LEU A 31 8.15 -4.36 36.97
N ALA A 32 9.00 -4.42 37.98
CA ALA A 32 10.39 -3.99 37.92
C ALA A 32 11.21 -5.07 37.19
N ALA A 33 11.90 -4.68 36.10
CA ALA A 33 13.08 -5.38 35.62
C ALA A 33 13.99 -4.43 34.82
N CYS A 34 15.09 -4.05 35.49
CA CYS A 34 16.42 -3.79 34.95
C CYS A 34 16.61 -2.69 33.88
N GLN A 35 16.80 -1.46 34.37
CA GLN A 35 17.74 -0.53 33.74
C GLN A 35 19.16 -1.01 34.04
N ALA A 36 19.93 -1.39 33.02
CA ALA A 36 21.38 -1.48 33.11
C ALA A 36 21.98 -0.25 32.42
N LYS A 37 22.33 0.74 33.24
CA LYS A 37 23.18 1.88 32.88
C LYS A 37 24.63 1.52 33.24
N ASN A 38 25.47 1.34 32.22
CA ASN A 38 26.94 1.49 32.21
C ASN A 38 27.80 0.53 33.07
N PRO A 39 29.09 0.24 32.73
CA PRO A 39 30.07 1.23 32.25
C PRO A 39 31.00 0.83 31.08
N GLN A 40 31.55 1.89 30.50
CA GLN A 40 32.80 1.92 29.74
C GLN A 40 33.93 1.32 30.59
N ALA A 41 34.69 0.40 30.02
CA ALA A 41 36.03 0.06 30.48
C ALA A 41 36.99 0.26 29.30
N ASP A 42 37.83 1.28 29.45
CA ASP A 42 39.04 1.48 28.67
C ASP A 42 39.86 0.19 28.62
N THR A 43 40.19 -0.26 27.42
CA THR A 43 41.47 -0.93 27.20
C THR A 43 42.17 -0.24 26.04
N THR A 44 43.18 0.52 26.43
CA THR A 44 44.27 1.03 25.63
C THR A 44 44.83 -0.09 24.74
N HIS A 45 44.80 0.10 23.42
CA HIS A 45 45.76 -0.55 22.53
C HIS A 45 46.41 0.52 21.64
N ALA A 46 47.72 0.61 21.78
CA ALA A 46 48.63 1.49 21.07
C ALA A 46 48.62 1.22 19.54
N PRO A 47 49.06 2.17 18.71
CA PRO A 47 48.87 2.11 17.27
C PRO A 47 49.86 1.14 16.62
N ALA A 48 49.34 0.13 15.93
CA ALA A 48 50.15 -0.69 15.03
C ALA A 48 50.20 -0.03 13.65
N ALA A 49 51.36 0.58 13.39
CA ALA A 49 52.06 0.69 12.11
C ALA A 49 51.23 0.77 10.80
N ALA A 50 51.33 1.94 10.17
CA ALA A 50 51.08 2.14 8.76
C ALA A 50 51.95 1.21 7.89
N ALA A 51 51.33 0.59 6.89
CA ALA A 51 52.00 0.04 5.71
C ALA A 51 51.27 0.53 4.45
N PRO A 52 51.98 0.76 3.35
CA PRO A 52 51.60 1.74 2.33
C PRO A 52 50.52 1.23 1.37
N ALA A 53 49.70 2.17 0.92
CA ALA A 53 48.87 2.02 -0.27
C ALA A 53 49.76 1.72 -1.48
N THR A 54 49.61 0.54 -2.05
CA THR A 54 50.11 0.22 -3.39
C THR A 54 49.01 0.56 -4.40
N ALA A 55 49.25 1.62 -5.16
CA ALA A 55 48.55 1.88 -6.40
C ALA A 55 49.22 1.11 -7.53
N SER A 56 48.44 0.36 -8.32
CA SER A 56 48.68 -0.11 -9.71
C SER A 56 47.48 -0.98 -10.09
N ALA A 57 46.82 -0.94 -11.24
CA ALA A 57 46.76 -0.12 -12.45
C ALA A 57 45.41 -0.51 -13.13
N PRO A 58 44.95 0.13 -14.22
CA PRO A 58 43.57 -0.01 -14.68
C PRO A 58 43.29 -1.38 -15.31
N ALA A 59 42.17 -1.99 -14.94
CA ALA A 59 41.61 -3.10 -15.69
C ALA A 59 41.19 -2.58 -17.08
N THR A 60 41.84 -3.10 -18.11
CA THR A 60 41.47 -2.92 -19.50
C THR A 60 40.03 -3.37 -19.71
N ALA A 61 39.21 -2.48 -20.25
CA ALA A 61 37.83 -2.77 -20.64
C ALA A 61 37.82 -3.86 -21.72
N GLU A 62 37.20 -4.99 -21.38
CA GLU A 62 36.81 -6.01 -22.34
C GLU A 62 35.66 -5.45 -23.21
N PRO A 63 35.72 -5.54 -24.55
CA PRO A 63 34.66 -5.00 -25.39
C PRO A 63 33.38 -5.80 -25.17
N ALA A 64 32.29 -5.08 -24.90
CA ALA A 64 30.95 -5.64 -24.74
C ALA A 64 30.62 -6.57 -25.92
N ARG A 65 30.55 -7.88 -25.66
CA ARG A 65 29.86 -8.80 -26.56
C ARG A 65 28.40 -8.35 -26.61
N ALA A 66 27.94 -7.99 -27.80
CA ALA A 66 26.54 -7.74 -28.07
C ALA A 66 25.72 -8.97 -27.62
N ALA A 67 24.72 -8.74 -26.78
CA ALA A 67 23.73 -9.75 -26.45
C ALA A 67 23.05 -10.21 -27.75
N PRO A 68 22.88 -11.54 -27.97
CA PRO A 68 22.07 -12.00 -29.09
C PRO A 68 20.65 -11.47 -28.90
N ALA A 69 20.13 -10.82 -29.93
CA ALA A 69 18.72 -10.47 -30.02
C ALA A 69 17.91 -11.75 -30.18
N THR A 70 17.56 -12.38 -29.07
CA THR A 70 16.50 -13.38 -29.04
C THR A 70 15.19 -12.61 -29.03
N THR A 71 14.55 -12.51 -30.20
CA THR A 71 13.12 -12.25 -30.29
C THR A 71 12.42 -13.30 -29.45
N ALA A 72 11.90 -12.89 -28.29
CA ALA A 72 10.99 -13.67 -27.46
C ALA A 72 9.62 -13.69 -28.15
N THR A 73 9.56 -14.36 -29.29
CA THR A 73 8.35 -14.92 -29.86
C THR A 73 8.54 -16.42 -29.70
N ASP A 74 7.56 -17.11 -29.13
CA ASP A 74 7.55 -18.56 -28.87
C ASP A 74 7.94 -18.98 -27.43
N ALA A 75 7.47 -18.22 -26.43
CA ALA A 75 7.10 -18.83 -25.15
C ALA A 75 5.60 -19.11 -25.21
N ASP A 76 5.20 -20.38 -25.13
CA ASP A 76 3.81 -20.81 -25.10
C ASP A 76 3.02 -19.99 -24.06
N ASP A 77 2.00 -19.25 -24.52
CA ASP A 77 1.23 -18.24 -23.76
C ASP A 77 0.37 -18.86 -22.62
N GLU A 78 0.37 -20.18 -22.44
CA GLU A 78 -0.56 -20.89 -21.55
C GLU A 78 -0.11 -20.92 -20.08
N ASP A 79 1.16 -20.64 -19.78
CA ASP A 79 1.72 -20.64 -18.40
C ASP A 79 2.04 -19.23 -17.85
N MET A 80 1.74 -18.16 -18.61
CA MET A 80 1.96 -16.79 -18.14
C MET A 80 0.67 -16.22 -17.53
N PRO A 81 0.70 -15.59 -16.34
CA PRO A 81 -0.45 -14.85 -15.82
C PRO A 81 -0.94 -13.84 -16.87
N PRO A 82 -2.26 -13.62 -16.99
CA PRO A 82 -2.82 -12.75 -18.01
C PRO A 82 -2.16 -11.38 -17.96
N ARG A 83 -1.66 -10.91 -19.12
CA ARG A 83 -0.99 -9.60 -19.20
C ARG A 83 -1.91 -8.53 -18.64
N ARG A 84 -1.34 -7.70 -17.75
CA ARG A 84 -2.07 -6.56 -17.20
C ARG A 84 -2.48 -5.62 -18.35
N PRO A 85 -3.72 -5.08 -18.34
CA PRO A 85 -4.26 -4.35 -19.50
C PRO A 85 -3.46 -3.11 -19.94
N ASP A 86 -2.85 -2.40 -19.00
CA ASP A 86 -2.12 -1.16 -19.26
C ASP A 86 -1.07 -0.87 -18.18
N ASP A 87 -0.34 0.25 -18.33
CA ASP A 87 0.74 0.67 -17.43
C ASP A 87 0.27 1.09 -16.03
N SER A 88 -1.01 1.45 -15.84
CA SER A 88 -1.54 1.90 -14.53
C SER A 88 -1.52 0.82 -13.45
N TYR A 89 -1.37 -0.44 -13.86
CA TYR A 89 -1.19 -1.56 -12.94
C TYR A 89 0.25 -1.71 -12.44
N ASN A 90 1.22 -1.09 -13.10
CA ASN A 90 2.65 -1.29 -12.82
C ASN A 90 3.37 0.00 -12.43
N LYS A 91 2.77 1.16 -12.70
CA LYS A 91 3.40 2.47 -12.52
C LYS A 91 2.41 3.47 -11.95
N ALA A 92 2.85 4.25 -10.99
CA ALA A 92 2.17 5.45 -10.48
C ALA A 92 3.17 6.41 -9.86
N THR A 93 2.76 7.66 -9.64
CA THR A 93 3.51 8.59 -8.80
C THR A 93 3.23 8.29 -7.33
N LEU A 94 4.21 7.68 -6.65
CA LEU A 94 4.12 7.33 -5.24
C LEU A 94 4.88 8.34 -4.37
N ARG A 95 4.59 8.33 -3.08
CA ARG A 95 5.29 9.21 -2.13
C ARG A 95 6.79 8.86 -2.03
N PRO A 96 7.68 9.85 -1.86
CA PRO A 96 9.10 9.59 -1.56
C PRO A 96 9.32 8.74 -0.29
N GLN A 97 8.39 8.81 0.67
CA GLN A 97 8.41 8.01 1.89
C GLN A 97 8.33 6.51 1.59
N TYR A 98 7.54 6.09 0.60
CA TYR A 98 7.44 4.70 0.18
C TYR A 98 8.79 4.18 -0.35
N ALA A 99 9.44 4.93 -1.23
CA ALA A 99 10.77 4.58 -1.75
C ALA A 99 11.82 4.50 -0.63
N THR A 100 11.78 5.42 0.34
CA THR A 100 12.65 5.37 1.52
C THR A 100 12.42 4.11 2.36
N CYS A 101 11.16 3.74 2.57
CA CYS A 101 10.79 2.53 3.32
C CYS A 101 11.28 1.26 2.60
N VAL A 102 10.99 1.13 1.30
CA VAL A 102 11.43 -0.01 0.48
C VAL A 102 12.95 -0.14 0.50
N ASN A 103 13.69 0.95 0.33
CA ASN A 103 15.16 0.93 0.38
C ASN A 103 15.70 0.52 1.76
N SER A 104 14.98 0.85 2.84
CA SER A 104 15.38 0.53 4.22
C SER A 104 14.94 -0.87 4.66
N SER A 105 14.08 -1.55 3.89
CA SER A 105 13.54 -2.87 4.22
C SER A 105 14.59 -4.00 4.23
N GLY A 106 15.75 -3.78 3.61
CA GLY A 106 16.75 -4.83 3.38
C GLY A 106 16.30 -5.92 2.40
N GLY A 107 15.17 -5.73 1.71
CA GLY A 107 14.56 -6.76 0.85
C GLY A 107 13.77 -7.82 1.61
N GLU A 108 13.59 -7.66 2.93
CA GLU A 108 12.83 -8.59 3.76
C GLU A 108 11.34 -8.51 3.41
N THR A 109 10.74 -9.62 3.01
CA THR A 109 9.34 -9.64 2.54
C THR A 109 8.36 -9.02 3.54
N PRO A 110 8.40 -9.35 4.85
CA PRO A 110 7.50 -8.73 5.82
C PRO A 110 7.66 -7.20 5.90
N ALA A 111 8.89 -6.70 5.75
CA ALA A 111 9.16 -5.26 5.77
C ALA A 111 8.68 -4.58 4.49
N LEU A 112 8.90 -5.21 3.32
CA LEU A 112 8.37 -4.74 2.03
C LEU A 112 6.84 -4.66 2.04
N GLN A 113 6.18 -5.70 2.57
CA GLN A 113 4.74 -5.73 2.72
C GLN A 113 4.25 -4.59 3.61
N ALA A 114 4.90 -4.35 4.76
CA ALA A 114 4.53 -3.25 5.64
C ALA A 114 4.68 -1.87 4.97
N CYS A 115 5.74 -1.66 4.19
CA CYS A 115 5.89 -0.45 3.38
C CYS A 115 4.74 -0.27 2.39
N GLY A 116 4.34 -1.36 1.71
CA GLY A 116 3.24 -1.33 0.76
C GLY A 116 1.88 -1.10 1.41
N ASP A 117 1.64 -1.66 2.59
CA ASP A 117 0.40 -1.45 3.34
C ASP A 117 0.26 0.02 3.77
N GLU A 118 1.34 0.64 4.24
CA GLU A 118 1.34 2.07 4.58
C GLU A 118 1.06 2.95 3.35
N GLU A 119 1.71 2.67 2.23
CA GLU A 119 1.49 3.45 1.00
C GLU A 119 0.08 3.24 0.46
N LEU A 120 -0.42 2.00 0.45
CA LEU A 120 -1.78 1.72 0.01
C LEU A 120 -2.80 2.49 0.86
N ALA A 121 -2.68 2.44 2.19
CA ALA A 121 -3.59 3.17 3.08
C ALA A 121 -3.60 4.68 2.81
N TRP A 122 -2.44 5.28 2.54
CA TRP A 122 -2.37 6.69 2.18
C TRP A 122 -3.05 7.00 0.83
N GLN A 123 -2.84 6.15 -0.17
CA GLN A 123 -3.46 6.32 -1.49
C GLN A 123 -4.97 6.11 -1.43
N GLU A 124 -5.44 5.15 -0.63
CA GLU A 124 -6.86 4.90 -0.41
C GLU A 124 -7.53 6.09 0.26
N GLN A 125 -6.89 6.69 1.28
CA GLN A 125 -7.37 7.91 1.90
C GLN A 125 -7.49 9.07 0.89
N ARG A 126 -6.51 9.24 0.00
CA ARG A 126 -6.58 10.26 -1.06
C ARG A 126 -7.72 10.01 -2.03
N LEU A 127 -7.88 8.75 -2.45
CA LEU A 127 -8.93 8.35 -3.37
C LEU A 127 -10.30 8.60 -2.76
N GLU A 128 -10.52 8.19 -1.51
CA GLU A 128 -11.76 8.41 -0.78
C GLU A 128 -12.08 9.90 -0.66
N GLN A 129 -11.12 10.72 -0.24
CA GLN A 129 -11.33 12.18 -0.12
C GLN A 129 -11.74 12.83 -1.45
N ALA A 130 -11.11 12.43 -2.56
CA ALA A 130 -11.45 12.95 -3.87
C ALA A 130 -12.83 12.43 -4.34
N PHE A 131 -13.11 11.16 -4.09
CA PHE A 131 -14.39 10.55 -4.43
C PHE A 131 -15.55 11.18 -3.66
N MET A 132 -15.38 11.44 -2.37
CA MET A 132 -16.42 12.07 -1.54
C MET A 132 -16.79 13.47 -2.02
N LYS A 133 -15.84 14.25 -2.55
CA LYS A 133 -16.14 15.55 -3.19
C LYS A 133 -17.05 15.40 -4.42
N ILE A 134 -16.91 14.31 -5.17
CA ILE A 134 -17.79 14.00 -6.31
C ILE A 134 -19.17 13.59 -5.81
N VAL A 135 -19.22 12.78 -4.74
CA VAL A 135 -20.46 12.34 -4.09
C VAL A 135 -21.24 13.52 -3.51
N ASP A 136 -20.58 14.50 -2.92
CA ASP A 136 -21.20 15.71 -2.35
C ASP A 136 -21.65 16.72 -3.43
N GLY A 137 -21.25 16.51 -4.69
CA GLY A 137 -21.66 17.32 -5.83
C GLY A 137 -23.13 17.11 -6.23
N PRO A 138 -23.69 18.03 -7.04
CA PRO A 138 -25.07 17.93 -7.50
C PRO A 138 -25.31 16.66 -8.31
N ASP A 139 -26.50 16.08 -8.15
CA ASP A 139 -26.90 14.90 -8.93
C ASP A 139 -27.11 15.25 -10.40
N GLY A 140 -26.80 14.29 -11.28
CA GLY A 140 -26.96 14.41 -12.71
C GLY A 140 -26.17 13.36 -13.47
N LYS A 141 -26.41 13.30 -14.79
CA LYS A 141 -25.85 12.27 -15.68
C LYS A 141 -24.32 12.16 -15.63
N ASP A 142 -23.62 13.29 -15.40
CA ASP A 142 -22.16 13.27 -15.28
C ASP A 142 -21.68 12.64 -13.98
N LYS A 143 -22.40 12.87 -12.87
CA LYS A 143 -22.12 12.19 -11.60
C LYS A 143 -22.38 10.70 -11.73
N ASP A 144 -23.53 10.31 -12.28
CA ASP A 144 -23.88 8.90 -12.50
C ASP A 144 -22.78 8.17 -13.30
N ARG A 145 -22.35 8.78 -14.42
CA ARG A 145 -21.25 8.23 -15.24
C ARG A 145 -19.95 8.08 -14.43
N LEU A 146 -19.57 9.09 -13.64
CA LEU A 146 -18.35 9.01 -12.82
C LEU A 146 -18.43 7.93 -11.74
N MET A 147 -19.61 7.69 -11.17
CA MET A 147 -19.84 6.62 -10.20
C MET A 147 -19.71 5.24 -10.85
N ASP A 148 -20.26 5.06 -12.05
CA ASP A 148 -20.12 3.83 -12.83
C ASP A 148 -18.65 3.57 -13.22
N GLU A 149 -17.95 4.60 -13.68
CA GLU A 149 -16.52 4.52 -14.01
C GLU A 149 -15.68 4.17 -12.77
N GLN A 150 -16.00 4.71 -11.60
CA GLN A 150 -15.33 4.36 -10.35
C GLN A 150 -15.57 2.89 -9.99
N ALA A 151 -16.81 2.43 -10.07
CA ALA A 151 -17.16 1.05 -9.77
C ALA A 151 -16.44 0.06 -10.70
N ALA A 152 -16.44 0.34 -12.01
CA ALA A 152 -15.71 -0.44 -13.00
C ALA A 152 -14.20 -0.46 -12.71
N TYR A 153 -13.62 0.70 -12.42
CA TYR A 153 -12.19 0.81 -12.10
C TYR A 153 -11.79 -0.05 -10.89
N MET A 154 -12.62 -0.06 -9.84
CA MET A 154 -12.38 -0.87 -8.65
C MET A 154 -12.60 -2.36 -8.91
N SER A 155 -13.58 -2.70 -9.75
CA SER A 155 -13.80 -4.09 -10.18
C SER A 155 -12.60 -4.65 -10.93
N ASP A 156 -12.07 -3.91 -11.90
CA ASP A 156 -10.88 -4.30 -12.64
C ASP A 156 -9.64 -4.38 -11.74
N THR A 157 -9.48 -3.41 -10.83
CA THR A 157 -8.38 -3.44 -9.86
C THR A 157 -8.44 -4.70 -9.00
N ASN A 158 -9.62 -5.08 -8.52
CA ASN A 158 -9.79 -6.30 -7.74
C ASN A 158 -9.51 -7.56 -8.55
N ARG A 159 -9.91 -7.59 -9.83
CA ARG A 159 -9.69 -8.71 -10.74
C ARG A 159 -8.22 -8.93 -11.07
N TYR A 160 -7.47 -7.87 -11.37
CA TYR A 160 -6.09 -7.99 -11.87
C TYR A 160 -5.03 -7.84 -10.77
N CYS A 161 -5.40 -7.34 -9.58
CA CYS A 161 -4.50 -7.18 -8.44
C CYS A 161 -4.89 -8.09 -7.25
N SER A 162 -5.44 -9.28 -7.52
CA SER A 162 -5.73 -10.29 -6.49
C SER A 162 -4.51 -11.15 -6.18
N TRP A 163 -4.45 -11.65 -4.95
CA TRP A 163 -3.51 -12.67 -4.50
C TRP A 163 -4.30 -13.80 -3.84
N ASN A 164 -3.98 -15.04 -4.18
CA ASN A 164 -4.59 -16.24 -3.62
C ASN A 164 -3.60 -16.98 -2.71
N PRO A 165 -3.71 -16.92 -1.37
CA PRO A 165 -2.77 -17.58 -0.46
C PRO A 165 -2.67 -19.11 -0.63
N ALA A 166 -3.66 -19.75 -1.26
CA ALA A 166 -3.66 -21.19 -1.50
C ALA A 166 -2.83 -21.61 -2.72
N GLU A 167 -2.63 -20.69 -3.67
CA GLU A 167 -2.00 -20.96 -4.98
C GLU A 167 -0.72 -20.14 -5.18
N ASP A 168 -0.65 -18.95 -4.57
CA ASP A 168 0.37 -17.95 -4.81
C ASP A 168 1.38 -17.86 -3.66
N GLY A 169 2.63 -17.55 -4.02
CA GLY A 169 3.71 -17.31 -3.07
C GLY A 169 3.80 -15.87 -2.56
N GLN A 170 4.83 -15.62 -1.75
CA GLN A 170 5.13 -14.30 -1.19
C GLN A 170 5.49 -13.25 -2.25
N GLY A 171 6.14 -13.65 -3.35
CA GLY A 171 6.45 -12.72 -4.45
C GLY A 171 5.18 -12.20 -5.11
N GLN A 172 4.25 -13.10 -5.43
CA GLN A 172 2.95 -12.78 -6.01
C GLN A 172 2.09 -11.91 -5.07
N MET A 173 2.20 -12.12 -3.76
CA MET A 173 1.57 -11.25 -2.76
C MET A 173 2.08 -9.80 -2.89
N LEU A 174 3.40 -9.60 -2.96
CA LEU A 174 4.00 -8.27 -3.14
C LEU A 174 3.64 -7.67 -4.51
N ASP A 175 3.59 -8.48 -5.57
CA ASP A 175 3.19 -8.03 -6.90
C ASP A 175 1.71 -7.57 -6.95
N ALA A 176 0.82 -8.27 -6.26
CA ALA A 176 -0.58 -7.90 -6.12
C ALA A 176 -0.75 -6.64 -5.28
N GLN A 177 0.03 -6.49 -4.19
CA GLN A 177 0.04 -5.29 -3.37
C GLN A 177 0.52 -4.07 -4.18
N SER A 178 1.65 -4.20 -4.89
CA SER A 178 2.18 -3.14 -5.77
C SER A 178 1.16 -2.74 -6.85
N CYS A 179 0.48 -3.72 -7.43
CA CYS A 179 -0.61 -3.49 -8.38
C CYS A 179 -1.73 -2.62 -7.80
N ARG A 180 -2.20 -2.95 -6.59
CA ARG A 180 -3.24 -2.16 -5.90
C ARG A 180 -2.77 -0.74 -5.61
N ILE A 181 -1.55 -0.58 -5.09
CA ILE A 181 -0.96 0.74 -4.81
C ILE A 181 -0.97 1.61 -6.07
N ASN A 182 -0.48 1.08 -7.20
CA ASN A 182 -0.42 1.82 -8.46
C ASN A 182 -1.82 2.21 -8.96
N ARG A 183 -2.78 1.28 -8.95
CA ARG A 183 -4.15 1.54 -9.40
C ARG A 183 -4.84 2.57 -8.53
N THR A 184 -4.74 2.45 -7.20
CA THR A 184 -5.33 3.40 -6.26
C THR A 184 -4.71 4.80 -6.42
N ALA A 185 -3.38 4.90 -6.53
CA ALA A 185 -2.68 6.17 -6.71
C ALA A 185 -3.09 6.89 -8.00
N ASN A 186 -3.08 6.19 -9.14
CA ASN A 186 -3.49 6.75 -10.42
C ASN A 186 -4.95 7.22 -10.41
N ARG A 187 -5.85 6.45 -9.78
CA ARG A 187 -7.26 6.84 -9.69
C ARG A 187 -7.44 8.05 -8.80
N ALA A 188 -6.71 8.13 -7.69
CA ALA A 188 -6.71 9.30 -6.81
C ALA A 188 -6.30 10.56 -7.61
N ASP A 189 -5.24 10.50 -8.42
CA ASP A 189 -4.80 11.64 -9.26
C ASP A 189 -5.92 12.10 -10.22
N VAL A 190 -6.59 11.16 -10.88
CA VAL A 190 -7.71 11.45 -11.80
C VAL A 190 -8.86 12.14 -11.07
N LEU A 191 -9.32 11.58 -9.94
CA LEU A 191 -10.45 12.17 -9.19
C LEU A 191 -10.08 13.50 -8.55
N GLN A 192 -8.84 13.67 -8.10
CA GLN A 192 -8.36 14.94 -7.57
C GLN A 192 -8.34 16.02 -8.65
N ALA A 193 -7.92 15.70 -9.88
CA ALA A 193 -7.96 16.64 -11.00
C ALA A 193 -9.39 17.07 -11.39
N LEU A 194 -10.38 16.18 -11.20
CA LEU A 194 -11.80 16.50 -11.44
C LEU A 194 -12.39 17.41 -10.36
N THR A 195 -11.88 17.35 -9.13
CA THR A 195 -12.45 18.01 -7.94
C THR A 195 -11.67 19.24 -7.45
N SER A 196 -10.60 19.62 -8.16
CA SER A 196 -9.75 20.78 -7.83
C SER A 196 -10.05 22.01 -8.71
N LYS A 197 -11.19 22.02 -9.40
CA LYS A 197 -11.68 23.12 -10.24
C LYS A 197 -12.74 23.90 -9.48
#